data_AF-A0A7Z2GPI4-F1
#
_entry.id   AF-A0A7Z2GPI4-F1
#
_cell.length_a   1.000
_cell.length_b   1.000
_cell.length_c   1.000
_cell.angle_alpha   90.00
_cell.angle_beta   90.00
_cell.angle_gamma   90.00
#
_symmetry.space_group_name_H-M   'P 1'
#
loop_
_entity.id
_entity.type
_entity.pdbx_description
1 polymer ?
#
loop_
_entity_poly.entity_id
_entity_poly.type
_entity_poly.pdbx_seq_one_letter_code
_entity_poly.pdbx_strand_id
1 'polypeptide(L)'
;MPVFGAQRVYKDIASFHGAITAVTSRELAGKKIYRAFGNASRVTPASESFAGGFWAAAYWGVGEVPKTAKAWRESAAVLDDWNANGFMVVAHLPDNLAELWPEAKAWIGRIAEQYSPDSPFQYLEGGGEQLVANFGKNLVEQITAIGNEVKAAGSNEVRTEMIDGVRFDFFKTNWKDVERVHGYGEASNKQAATTRRLTEDEVREK
;
A
#
# COMPACT_ATOMS: atom_id res chain seq x y z
N MET A 1 25.60 4.79 -3.76
CA MET A 1 25.83 3.36 -3.44
C MET A 1 24.61 2.83 -2.73
N PRO A 2 24.09 1.63 -3.01
CA PRO A 2 23.00 1.09 -2.21
C PRO A 2 23.54 0.88 -0.79
N VAL A 3 22.86 1.45 0.19
CA VAL A 3 23.27 1.55 1.61
C VAL A 3 23.61 0.18 2.24
N PHE A 4 23.20 -0.92 1.61
CA PHE A 4 23.33 -2.30 2.14
C PHE A 4 24.20 -3.24 1.30
N GLY A 5 24.90 -2.75 0.26
CA GLY A 5 25.82 -3.58 -0.55
C GLY A 5 25.14 -4.85 -1.11
N ALA A 6 25.73 -6.02 -0.84
CA ALA A 6 25.23 -7.33 -1.28
C ALA A 6 24.36 -8.05 -0.23
N GLN A 7 23.95 -7.38 0.86
CA GLN A 7 23.17 -8.01 1.91
C GLN A 7 21.74 -8.30 1.47
N ARG A 8 21.18 -9.42 1.96
CA ARG A 8 19.79 -9.81 1.71
C ARG A 8 18.87 -8.88 2.51
N VAL A 9 18.35 -7.85 1.85
CA VAL A 9 17.38 -6.91 2.43
C VAL A 9 15.97 -7.43 2.18
N TYR A 10 15.21 -7.62 3.25
CA TYR A 10 13.78 -7.93 3.17
C TYR A 10 13.00 -6.62 3.02
N LYS A 11 12.87 -6.15 1.78
CA LYS A 11 12.26 -4.84 1.47
C LYS A 11 10.84 -4.69 2.02
N ASP A 12 10.08 -5.79 2.08
CA ASP A 12 8.73 -5.79 2.64
C ASP A 12 8.71 -5.62 4.17
N ILE A 13 9.79 -5.96 4.87
CA ILE A 13 9.93 -5.68 6.31
C ILE A 13 10.35 -4.22 6.51
N ALA A 14 11.21 -3.72 5.62
CA ALA A 14 11.68 -2.33 5.66
C ALA A 14 10.58 -1.29 5.39
N SER A 15 9.42 -1.70 4.88
CA SER A 15 8.26 -0.79 4.76
C SER A 15 7.54 -0.57 6.10
N PHE A 16 7.84 -1.34 7.15
CA PHE A 16 7.24 -1.17 8.47
C PHE A 16 8.11 -0.33 9.42
N HIS A 17 7.49 0.43 10.31
CA HIS A 17 8.17 1.00 11.48
C HIS A 17 7.55 0.47 12.78
N GLY A 18 8.40 0.29 13.80
CA GLY A 18 7.99 -0.22 15.10
C GLY A 18 7.58 -1.69 15.09
N ALA A 19 6.59 -2.04 15.92
CA ALA A 19 6.16 -3.42 16.10
C ALA A 19 5.40 -3.96 14.88
N ILE A 20 5.78 -5.17 14.46
CA ILE A 20 5.07 -5.95 13.45
C ILE A 20 4.46 -7.16 14.15
N THR A 21 3.16 -7.36 13.97
CA THR A 21 2.39 -8.43 14.62
C THR A 21 1.94 -9.45 13.59
N ALA A 22 2.24 -10.72 13.84
CA ALA A 22 1.61 -11.83 13.12
C ALA A 22 0.15 -11.94 13.56
N VAL A 23 -0.77 -11.94 12.60
CA VAL A 23 -2.20 -12.08 12.84
C VAL A 23 -2.80 -13.23 12.05
N THR A 24 -3.86 -13.80 12.60
CA THR A 24 -4.62 -14.92 12.05
C THR A 24 -5.92 -14.43 11.40
N SER A 25 -6.59 -15.34 10.68
CA SER A 25 -7.92 -15.12 10.11
C SER A 25 -8.95 -14.63 11.12
N ARG A 26 -8.90 -15.07 12.40
CA ARG A 26 -9.79 -14.57 13.45
C ARG A 26 -9.56 -13.10 13.79
N GLU A 27 -8.31 -12.67 13.84
CA GLU A 27 -7.94 -11.29 14.14
C GLU A 27 -8.20 -10.36 12.95
N LEU A 28 -8.24 -10.91 11.74
CA LEU A 28 -8.58 -10.20 10.51
C LEU A 28 -10.09 -10.10 10.27
N ALA A 29 -10.89 -10.94 10.92
CA ALA A 29 -12.34 -10.97 10.74
C ALA A 29 -12.98 -9.60 11.00
N GLY A 30 -13.95 -9.23 10.15
CA GLY A 30 -14.67 -7.96 10.22
C GLY A 30 -13.87 -6.72 9.76
N LYS A 31 -12.56 -6.84 9.49
CA LYS A 31 -11.74 -5.72 9.03
C LYS A 31 -11.96 -5.43 7.54
N LYS A 32 -11.60 -4.21 7.14
CA LYS A 32 -11.41 -3.85 5.74
C LYS A 32 -9.92 -3.74 5.46
N ILE A 33 -9.51 -4.20 4.28
CA ILE A 33 -8.16 -3.99 3.78
C ILE A 33 -8.24 -3.43 2.38
N TYR A 34 -7.31 -2.56 2.01
CA TYR A 34 -7.39 -1.88 0.72
C TYR A 34 -6.03 -1.64 0.07
N ARG A 35 -6.04 -1.54 -1.25
CA ARG A 35 -4.85 -1.31 -2.06
C ARG A 35 -5.21 -0.43 -3.24
N ALA A 36 -4.49 0.67 -3.39
CA ALA A 36 -4.52 1.47 -4.61
C ALA A 36 -3.72 0.78 -5.72
N PHE A 37 -4.20 0.86 -6.95
CA PHE A 37 -3.53 0.32 -8.12
C PHE A 37 -3.86 1.14 -9.37
N GLY A 38 -3.14 0.94 -10.47
CA GLY A 38 -3.31 1.78 -11.64
C GLY A 38 -2.37 1.46 -12.79
N ASN A 39 -2.57 2.20 -13.87
CA ASN A 39 -1.71 2.15 -15.05
C ASN A 39 -0.35 2.80 -14.75
N ALA A 40 0.64 2.56 -15.61
CA ALA A 40 1.90 3.28 -15.55
C ALA A 40 1.66 4.80 -15.67
N SER A 41 2.48 5.58 -14.96
CA SER A 41 2.42 7.03 -15.05
C SER A 41 2.92 7.52 -16.41
N ARG A 42 2.43 8.68 -16.85
CA ARG A 42 2.99 9.44 -17.97
C ARG A 42 3.95 10.54 -17.52
N VAL A 43 4.02 10.82 -16.22
CA VAL A 43 4.75 11.94 -15.64
C VAL A 43 5.73 11.53 -14.54
N THR A 44 5.64 10.33 -14.00
CA THR A 44 6.58 9.79 -13.01
C THR A 44 7.15 8.46 -13.49
N PRO A 45 8.19 7.93 -12.83
CA PRO A 45 8.73 6.59 -13.13
C PRO A 45 7.78 5.43 -12.75
N ALA A 46 6.61 5.69 -12.17
CA ALA A 46 5.71 4.61 -11.72
C ALA A 46 5.31 3.68 -12.86
N SER A 47 5.63 2.40 -12.66
CA SER A 47 5.13 1.32 -13.50
C SER A 47 3.67 1.03 -13.20
N GLU A 48 3.07 0.19 -14.04
CA GLU A 48 1.77 -0.40 -13.75
C GLU A 48 1.78 -1.14 -12.42
N SER A 49 0.65 -1.09 -11.71
CA SER A 49 0.41 -1.80 -10.47
C SER A 49 -0.90 -2.59 -10.53
N PHE A 50 -1.01 -3.58 -9.65
CA PHE A 50 -2.05 -4.61 -9.69
C PHE A 50 -2.81 -4.69 -8.37
N ALA A 51 -4.10 -5.01 -8.46
CA ALA A 51 -5.01 -5.09 -7.32
C ALA A 51 -4.62 -6.21 -6.33
N GLY A 52 -4.07 -7.32 -6.80
CA GLY A 52 -3.62 -8.42 -5.93
C GLY A 52 -2.23 -8.23 -5.31
N GLY A 53 -1.46 -7.21 -5.72
CA GLY A 53 -0.03 -7.10 -5.40
C GLY A 53 0.86 -7.91 -6.37
N PHE A 54 2.18 -7.81 -6.21
CA PHE A 54 3.15 -8.37 -7.17
C PHE A 54 3.74 -9.73 -6.73
N TRP A 55 3.91 -9.98 -5.43
CA TRP A 55 4.49 -11.22 -4.89
C TRP A 55 3.62 -11.93 -3.85
N ALA A 56 2.82 -11.16 -3.12
CA ALA A 56 1.85 -11.59 -2.12
C ALA A 56 0.75 -10.52 -2.03
N ALA A 57 -0.30 -10.82 -1.27
CA ALA A 57 -1.40 -9.90 -1.04
C ALA A 57 -0.95 -8.79 -0.07
N ALA A 58 -0.31 -7.76 -0.61
CA ALA A 58 0.19 -6.61 0.13
C ALA A 58 -0.82 -5.45 0.01
N TYR A 59 -1.41 -5.06 1.13
CA TYR A 59 -2.41 -4.01 1.23
C TYR A 59 -1.83 -2.82 1.99
N TRP A 60 -1.86 -1.65 1.38
CA TRP A 60 -1.36 -0.40 1.97
C TRP A 60 -2.46 0.29 2.78
N GLY A 61 -3.13 -0.48 3.63
CA GLY A 61 -4.30 -0.01 4.34
C GLY A 61 -5.08 -1.09 5.06
N VAL A 62 -5.34 -0.84 6.34
CA VAL A 62 -6.29 -1.58 7.18
C VAL A 62 -7.30 -0.59 7.77
N GLY A 63 -8.58 -0.92 7.74
CA GLY A 63 -9.65 -0.11 8.31
C GLY A 63 -10.28 0.88 7.32
N GLU A 64 -10.36 2.15 7.68
CA GLU A 64 -11.04 3.17 6.88
C GLU A 64 -10.35 3.41 5.54
N VAL A 65 -11.12 3.34 4.45
CA VAL A 65 -10.63 3.57 3.10
C VAL A 65 -10.44 5.07 2.89
N PRO A 66 -9.28 5.53 2.40
CA PRO A 66 -9.01 6.94 2.15
C PRO A 66 -9.98 7.50 1.12
N LYS A 67 -10.37 8.76 1.31
CA LYS A 67 -11.30 9.47 0.41
C LYS A 67 -10.61 10.44 -0.54
N THR A 68 -9.32 10.68 -0.35
CA THR A 68 -8.52 11.64 -1.13
C THR A 68 -7.12 11.08 -1.41
N ALA A 69 -6.48 11.59 -2.47
CA ALA A 69 -5.10 11.25 -2.78
C ALA A 69 -4.15 11.61 -1.64
N LYS A 70 -4.33 12.79 -1.02
CA LYS A 70 -3.54 13.22 0.13
C LYS A 70 -3.61 12.21 1.28
N ALA A 71 -4.82 11.85 1.70
CA ALA A 71 -5.03 10.94 2.83
C ALA A 71 -4.39 9.58 2.58
N TRP A 72 -4.53 9.05 1.35
CA TRP A 72 -3.85 7.83 0.96
C TRP A 72 -2.33 7.99 0.93
N ARG A 73 -1.82 8.96 0.17
CA ARG A 73 -0.39 9.12 -0.11
C ARG A 73 0.42 9.35 1.17
N GLU A 74 -0.08 10.17 2.08
CA GLU A 74 0.59 10.48 3.34
C GLU A 74 0.57 9.30 4.30
N SER A 75 -0.60 8.70 4.56
CA SER A 75 -0.72 7.59 5.52
C SER A 75 -0.06 6.31 5.02
N ALA A 76 -0.19 6.03 3.71
CA ALA A 76 0.31 4.82 3.09
C ALA A 76 1.78 4.92 2.64
N ALA A 77 2.37 6.11 2.70
CA ALA A 77 3.72 6.44 2.22
C ALA A 77 4.07 5.87 0.83
N VAL A 78 3.09 5.76 -0.08
CA VAL A 78 3.32 5.18 -1.41
C VAL A 78 3.91 6.23 -2.34
N LEU A 79 5.21 6.14 -2.62
CA LEU A 79 5.91 7.08 -3.50
C LEU A 79 5.30 7.16 -4.91
N ASP A 80 5.51 8.30 -5.56
CA ASP A 80 5.05 8.54 -6.92
C ASP A 80 5.78 7.69 -7.95
N ASP A 81 6.96 7.15 -7.62
CA ASP A 81 7.68 6.20 -8.47
C ASP A 81 7.14 4.78 -8.37
N TRP A 82 6.26 4.51 -7.40
CA TRP A 82 5.73 3.17 -7.16
C TRP A 82 4.31 3.01 -7.70
N ASN A 83 3.51 4.08 -7.61
CA ASN A 83 2.12 4.01 -8.02
C ASN A 83 1.57 5.38 -8.46
N ALA A 84 1.18 5.46 -9.73
CA ALA A 84 0.50 6.61 -10.32
C ALA A 84 -0.97 6.74 -9.85
N ASN A 85 -1.51 5.69 -9.23
CA ASN A 85 -2.90 5.49 -8.82
C ASN A 85 -3.88 5.49 -10.02
N GLY A 86 -5.16 5.36 -9.71
CA GLY A 86 -6.28 5.43 -10.64
C GLY A 86 -7.46 4.60 -10.15
N PHE A 87 -7.19 3.54 -9.38
CA PHE A 87 -8.16 2.55 -8.95
C PHE A 87 -7.86 2.07 -7.53
N MET A 88 -8.87 1.51 -6.88
CA MET A 88 -8.78 0.95 -5.54
C MET A 88 -9.49 -0.40 -5.53
N VAL A 89 -8.90 -1.36 -4.83
CA VAL A 89 -9.59 -2.57 -4.39
C VAL A 89 -9.76 -2.51 -2.88
N VAL A 90 -10.95 -2.84 -2.40
CA VAL A 90 -11.27 -2.94 -0.98
C VAL A 90 -11.83 -4.33 -0.72
N ALA A 91 -11.15 -5.10 0.13
CA ALA A 91 -11.68 -6.36 0.63
C ALA A 91 -12.43 -6.12 1.94
N HIS A 92 -13.66 -6.61 2.01
CA HIS A 92 -14.50 -6.59 3.19
C HIS A 92 -14.44 -7.98 3.82
N LEU A 93 -13.56 -8.13 4.80
CA LEU A 93 -13.35 -9.41 5.46
C LEU A 93 -14.56 -9.71 6.37
N PRO A 94 -15.27 -10.83 6.18
CA PRO A 94 -16.45 -11.14 6.96
C PRO A 94 -16.09 -11.59 8.38
N ASP A 95 -17.07 -11.58 9.28
CA ASP A 95 -16.87 -12.01 10.67
C ASP A 95 -16.53 -13.51 10.79
N ASN A 96 -16.99 -14.33 9.84
CA ASN A 96 -16.67 -15.75 9.76
C ASN A 96 -15.43 -16.06 8.89
N LEU A 97 -14.51 -15.10 8.72
CA LEU A 97 -13.31 -15.28 7.90
C LEU A 97 -12.50 -16.52 8.31
N ALA A 98 -12.44 -16.85 9.60
CA ALA A 98 -11.70 -18.01 10.09
C ALA A 98 -12.28 -19.36 9.61
N GLU A 99 -13.55 -19.41 9.25
CA GLU A 99 -14.19 -20.60 8.66
C GLU A 99 -13.93 -20.65 7.15
N LEU A 100 -14.00 -19.50 6.49
CA LEU A 100 -13.81 -19.40 5.04
C LEU A 100 -12.33 -19.60 4.68
N TRP A 101 -11.43 -18.86 5.33
CA TRP A 101 -9.98 -18.84 5.08
C TRP A 101 -9.19 -19.16 6.36
N PRO A 102 -9.26 -20.40 6.87
CA PRO A 102 -8.61 -20.79 8.12
C PRO A 102 -7.08 -20.60 8.09
N GLU A 103 -6.47 -20.74 6.92
CA GLU A 103 -5.02 -20.62 6.72
C GLU A 103 -4.55 -19.17 6.45
N ALA A 104 -5.46 -18.20 6.40
CA ALA A 104 -5.07 -16.80 6.19
C ALA A 104 -4.21 -16.32 7.35
N LYS A 105 -2.99 -15.88 7.00
CA LYS A 105 -2.00 -15.33 7.92
C LYS A 105 -1.47 -14.03 7.34
N ALA A 106 -1.26 -13.05 8.20
CA ALA A 106 -0.75 -11.77 7.78
C ALA A 106 0.21 -11.17 8.82
N TRP A 107 1.02 -10.23 8.35
CA TRP A 107 1.79 -9.31 9.17
C TRP A 107 1.11 -7.95 9.11
N ILE A 108 0.71 -7.42 10.26
CA ILE A 108 0.19 -6.06 10.40
C ILE A 108 1.22 -5.22 11.16
N GLY A 109 1.38 -3.99 10.73
CA GLY A 109 2.22 -3.01 11.40
C GLY A 109 2.06 -1.64 10.77
N ARG A 110 2.71 -0.64 11.37
CA ARG A 110 2.66 0.72 10.86
C ARG A 110 3.64 0.92 9.70
N ILE A 111 3.26 1.76 8.76
CA ILE A 111 4.04 2.08 7.56
C ILE A 111 5.14 3.07 7.91
N ALA A 112 6.40 2.70 7.64
CA ALA A 112 7.58 3.55 7.81
C ALA A 112 7.60 4.71 6.81
N GLU A 113 8.35 5.74 7.16
CA GLU A 113 8.68 6.83 6.25
C GLU A 113 9.31 6.31 4.96
N GLN A 114 9.02 6.97 3.85
CA GLN A 114 9.56 6.65 2.53
C GLN A 114 10.18 7.90 1.90
N TYR A 115 11.33 7.70 1.27
CA TYR A 115 12.01 8.72 0.49
C TYR A 115 12.28 8.16 -0.90
N SER A 116 12.06 8.99 -1.92
CA SER A 116 12.35 8.59 -3.29
C SER A 116 13.82 8.85 -3.66
N PRO A 117 14.52 7.88 -4.25
CA PRO A 117 15.81 8.12 -4.88
C PRO A 117 15.71 8.80 -6.25
N ASP A 118 14.58 8.63 -6.96
CA ASP A 118 14.42 9.02 -8.38
C ASP A 118 13.60 10.32 -8.56
N SER A 119 12.78 10.65 -7.57
CA SER A 119 12.00 11.87 -7.42
C SER A 119 12.57 12.68 -6.25
N PRO A 120 13.66 13.45 -6.47
CA PRO A 120 14.28 14.23 -5.42
C PRO A 120 13.23 15.11 -4.74
N PHE A 121 13.31 15.20 -3.41
CA PHE A 121 12.42 15.97 -2.53
C PHE A 121 11.08 15.32 -2.18
N GLN A 122 10.73 14.13 -2.71
CA GLN A 122 9.57 13.40 -2.18
C GLN A 122 9.93 12.64 -0.90
N TYR A 123 9.28 13.05 0.20
CA TYR A 123 9.33 12.42 1.52
C TYR A 123 7.89 12.25 2.03
N LEU A 124 7.56 11.03 2.46
CA LEU A 124 6.27 10.69 3.05
C LEU A 124 6.52 10.07 4.42
N GLU A 125 5.91 10.62 5.46
CA GLU A 125 6.12 10.17 6.85
C GLU A 125 5.49 8.80 7.13
N GLY A 126 4.42 8.44 6.43
CA GLY A 126 3.68 7.21 6.69
C GLY A 126 2.80 7.32 7.94
N GLY A 127 2.82 6.29 8.77
CA GLY A 127 2.01 6.25 10.00
C GLY A 127 0.72 5.44 9.91
N GLY A 128 0.22 5.16 8.70
CA GLY A 128 -0.91 4.27 8.48
C GLY A 128 -0.59 2.81 8.80
N GLU A 129 -1.62 1.95 8.87
CA GLU A 129 -1.44 0.51 9.01
C GLU A 129 -1.40 -0.17 7.64
N GLN A 130 -0.40 -1.02 7.40
CA GLN A 130 -0.37 -1.92 6.25
C GLN A 130 -0.49 -3.37 6.70
N LEU A 131 -0.81 -4.21 5.72
CA LEU A 131 -0.92 -5.64 5.89
C LEU A 131 -0.22 -6.34 4.73
N VAL A 132 0.66 -7.30 5.06
CA VAL A 132 1.21 -8.25 4.09
C VAL A 132 0.67 -9.63 4.44
N ALA A 133 -0.18 -10.17 3.57
CA ALA A 133 -0.83 -11.45 3.81
C ALA A 133 -0.45 -12.52 2.81
N ASN A 134 -0.45 -13.75 3.31
CA ASN A 134 -0.50 -14.94 2.48
C ASN A 134 -1.94 -15.44 2.42
N PHE A 135 -2.68 -14.99 1.41
CA PHE A 135 -4.03 -15.48 1.11
C PHE A 135 -4.06 -16.56 0.02
N GLY A 136 -2.89 -17.03 -0.44
CA GLY A 136 -2.77 -17.99 -1.52
C GLY A 136 -2.71 -17.37 -2.91
N LYS A 137 -2.00 -18.05 -3.81
CA LYS A 137 -1.71 -17.58 -5.16
C LYS A 137 -2.96 -17.39 -6.02
N ASN A 138 -3.89 -18.34 -5.98
CA ASN A 138 -5.10 -18.31 -6.80
C ASN A 138 -5.96 -17.06 -6.52
N LEU A 139 -6.07 -16.65 -5.25
CA LEU A 139 -6.81 -15.45 -4.90
C LEU A 139 -6.14 -14.19 -5.45
N VAL A 140 -4.81 -14.09 -5.31
CA VAL A 140 -4.02 -12.95 -5.82
C VAL A 140 -4.15 -12.83 -7.34
N GLU A 141 -4.14 -13.96 -8.07
CA GLU A 141 -4.32 -13.99 -9.52
C GLU A 141 -5.74 -13.57 -9.93
N GLN A 142 -6.77 -14.05 -9.23
CA GLN A 142 -8.17 -13.66 -9.50
C GLN A 142 -8.41 -12.17 -9.26
N ILE A 143 -7.98 -11.63 -8.10
CA ILE A 143 -8.09 -10.20 -7.79
C ILE A 143 -7.36 -9.36 -8.83
N THR A 144 -6.18 -9.82 -9.28
CA THR A 144 -5.39 -9.14 -10.31
C THR A 144 -6.09 -9.14 -11.67
N ALA A 145 -6.67 -10.27 -12.08
CA ALA A 145 -7.43 -10.37 -13.33
C ALA A 145 -8.61 -9.40 -13.34
N ILE A 146 -9.44 -9.41 -12.29
CA ILE A 146 -10.58 -8.49 -12.14
C ILE A 146 -10.11 -7.04 -12.13
N GLY A 147 -9.04 -6.73 -11.39
CA GLY A 147 -8.46 -5.39 -11.37
C GLY A 147 -8.01 -4.91 -12.76
N ASN A 148 -7.43 -5.79 -13.58
CA ASN A 148 -7.06 -5.47 -14.95
C ASN A 148 -8.27 -5.21 -15.84
N GLU A 149 -9.35 -5.98 -15.69
CA GLU A 149 -10.62 -5.73 -16.39
C GLU A 149 -11.21 -4.36 -16.02
N VAL A 150 -11.19 -4.00 -14.73
CA VAL A 150 -11.65 -2.68 -14.25
C VAL A 150 -10.80 -1.53 -14.80
N LYS A 151 -9.47 -1.70 -14.84
CA LYS A 151 -8.56 -0.73 -15.48
C LYS A 151 -8.88 -0.54 -16.96
N ALA A 152 -9.07 -1.65 -17.68
CA ALA A 152 -9.37 -1.63 -19.11
C ALA A 152 -10.72 -0.99 -19.41
N ALA A 153 -11.74 -1.26 -18.58
CA ALA A 153 -13.05 -0.64 -18.71
C ALA A 153 -13.03 0.86 -18.44
N GLY A 154 -12.20 1.32 -17.49
CA GLY A 154 -12.07 2.74 -17.14
C GLY A 154 -13.34 3.39 -16.59
N SER A 155 -14.35 2.57 -16.24
CA SER A 155 -15.66 2.99 -15.76
C SER A 155 -15.60 3.64 -14.37
N ASN A 156 -16.58 4.49 -14.08
CA ASN A 156 -16.80 5.06 -12.74
C ASN A 156 -17.70 4.18 -11.86
N GLU A 157 -18.27 3.11 -12.42
CA GLU A 157 -19.09 2.17 -11.67
C GLU A 157 -18.24 1.32 -10.73
N VAL A 158 -18.79 1.00 -9.56
CA VAL A 158 -18.17 0.06 -8.63
C VAL A 158 -18.45 -1.36 -9.12
N ARG A 159 -17.40 -2.15 -9.30
CA ARG A 159 -17.51 -3.59 -9.54
C ARG A 159 -17.35 -4.33 -8.23
N THR A 160 -18.40 -5.02 -7.81
CA THR A 160 -18.40 -5.85 -6.60
C THR A 160 -18.32 -7.32 -6.98
N GLU A 161 -17.37 -8.05 -6.40
CA GLU A 161 -17.17 -9.48 -6.62
C GLU A 161 -17.14 -10.22 -5.28
N MET A 162 -17.70 -11.44 -5.28
CA MET A 162 -17.57 -12.37 -4.16
C MET A 162 -16.55 -13.44 -4.53
N ILE A 163 -15.42 -13.47 -3.82
CA ILE A 163 -14.35 -14.44 -4.07
C ILE A 163 -14.13 -15.24 -2.79
N ASP A 164 -14.39 -16.54 -2.85
CA ASP A 164 -14.26 -17.46 -1.71
C ASP A 164 -14.96 -16.96 -0.42
N GLY A 165 -16.13 -16.34 -0.58
CA GLY A 165 -16.94 -15.81 0.52
C GLY A 165 -16.54 -14.43 1.04
N VAL A 166 -15.51 -13.80 0.48
CA VAL A 166 -15.09 -12.42 0.81
C VAL A 166 -15.55 -11.46 -0.28
N ARG A 167 -16.10 -10.31 0.12
CA ARG A 167 -16.53 -9.27 -0.83
C ARG A 167 -15.35 -8.38 -1.19
N PHE A 168 -15.15 -8.16 -2.49
CA PHE A 168 -14.18 -7.23 -3.04
C PHE A 168 -14.89 -6.16 -3.86
N ASP A 169 -14.66 -4.90 -3.50
CA ASP A 169 -15.16 -3.75 -4.22
C ASP A 169 -14.00 -3.10 -4.99
N PHE A 170 -14.13 -3.03 -6.32
CA PHE A 170 -13.16 -2.43 -7.23
C PHE A 170 -13.76 -1.17 -7.84
N PHE A 171 -13.03 -0.06 -7.78
CA PHE A 171 -13.54 1.20 -8.32
C PHE A 171 -12.42 2.16 -8.71
N LYS A 172 -12.74 3.07 -9.63
CA LYS A 172 -11.90 4.20 -9.97
C LYS A 172 -11.94 5.25 -8.86
N THR A 173 -10.78 5.73 -8.40
CA THR A 173 -10.73 6.65 -7.25
C THR A 173 -11.22 8.05 -7.58
N ASN A 174 -11.02 8.50 -8.82
CA ASN A 174 -11.31 9.87 -9.29
C ASN A 174 -10.68 10.97 -8.42
N TRP A 175 -9.62 10.64 -7.69
CA TRP A 175 -8.90 11.64 -6.91
C TRP A 175 -8.18 12.61 -7.82
N LYS A 176 -8.12 13.87 -7.38
CA LYS A 176 -7.33 14.92 -8.02
C LYS A 176 -5.96 15.00 -7.36
N ASP A 177 -5.02 15.64 -8.05
CA ASP A 177 -3.72 16.02 -7.49
C ASP A 177 -2.90 14.83 -6.98
N VAL A 178 -3.02 13.68 -7.67
CA VAL A 178 -2.48 12.42 -7.15
C VAL A 178 -0.96 12.35 -7.27
N GLU A 179 -0.42 12.81 -8.40
CA GLU A 179 1.00 12.71 -8.77
C GLU A 179 1.66 14.09 -8.71
N ARG A 180 2.91 14.14 -8.24
CA ARG A 180 3.79 15.30 -8.09
C ARG A 180 3.30 16.40 -7.14
N VAL A 181 2.39 16.08 -6.22
CA VAL A 181 1.80 17.07 -5.28
C VAL A 181 2.13 16.76 -3.83
N HIS A 182 2.13 15.49 -3.43
CA HIS A 182 2.18 15.11 -2.03
C HIS A 182 3.58 14.65 -1.59
N GLY A 183 4.01 15.13 -0.42
CA GLY A 183 5.32 14.80 0.15
C GLY A 183 6.49 15.57 -0.47
N TYR A 184 6.25 16.55 -1.33
CA TYR A 184 7.32 17.35 -1.92
C TYR A 184 7.67 18.53 -1.03
N GLY A 185 8.92 18.57 -0.53
CA GLY A 185 9.46 19.75 0.15
C GLY A 185 9.86 20.85 -0.85
N GLU A 186 10.08 22.06 -0.34
CA GLU A 186 10.79 23.08 -1.14
C GLU A 186 12.17 22.56 -1.50
N ALA A 187 12.61 22.82 -2.73
CA ALA A 187 13.96 22.52 -3.19
C ALA A 187 14.98 23.39 -2.42
N SER A 188 15.24 23.06 -1.15
CA SER A 188 16.41 23.58 -0.46
C SER A 188 17.63 23.13 -1.26
N ASN A 189 18.55 24.07 -1.51
CA ASN A 189 19.71 23.94 -2.39
C ASN A 189 20.21 22.50 -2.51
N LYS A 190 20.54 22.03 -3.73
CA LYS A 190 21.12 20.69 -4.03
C LYS A 190 22.44 20.36 -3.29
N GLN A 191 22.86 21.19 -2.34
CA GLN A 191 24.01 21.07 -1.44
C GLN A 191 23.61 21.02 0.05
N ALA A 192 22.32 21.09 0.39
CA ALA A 192 21.82 20.98 1.75
C ALA A 192 21.59 19.50 2.08
N ALA A 193 22.50 18.93 2.88
CA ALA A 193 22.26 17.65 3.54
C ALA A 193 21.51 17.92 4.85
N THR A 194 20.23 17.56 4.92
CA THR A 194 19.50 17.55 6.18
C THR A 194 19.76 16.22 6.84
N THR A 195 20.56 16.22 7.92
CA THR A 195 20.73 15.05 8.77
C THR A 195 19.60 15.05 9.80
N ARG A 196 18.71 14.06 9.74
CA ARG A 196 17.77 13.78 10.82
C ARG A 196 18.35 12.69 11.71
N ARG A 197 18.35 12.89 13.02
CA ARG A 197 18.80 11.87 13.96
C ARG A 197 17.69 10.83 14.14
N LEU A 198 17.96 9.59 13.70
CA LEU A 198 17.11 8.41 13.95
C LEU A 198 16.70 8.27 15.44
N THR A 199 17.54 8.73 16.37
CA THR A 199 17.32 8.61 17.81
C THR A 199 16.27 9.56 18.39
N GLU A 200 15.83 10.59 17.66
CA GLU A 200 14.87 11.56 18.20
C GLU A 200 13.43 11.05 18.18
N ASP A 201 13.08 10.14 17.24
CA ASP A 201 11.71 9.63 17.09
C ASP A 201 11.54 8.11 17.36
N GLU A 202 12.62 7.33 17.45
CA GLU A 202 12.55 5.87 17.69
C GLU A 202 12.64 5.44 19.17
N VAL A 203 12.73 6.37 20.11
CA VAL A 203 12.66 6.01 21.55
C VAL A 203 11.24 6.24 22.05
N ARG A 204 10.38 5.22 21.90
CA ARG A 204 9.21 5.10 22.77
C ARG A 204 9.69 4.83 24.19
N GLU A 205 9.31 5.70 25.12
CA GLU A 205 9.44 5.44 26.54
C GLU A 205 8.82 4.07 26.89
N LYS A 206 9.50 3.37 27.80
CA LYS A 206 9.18 2.02 28.28
C LYS A 206 7.80 1.92 28.91
#